data_AF-A0A926IRL6-F1
#
_entry.id   AF-A0A926IRL6-F1
#
_cell.length_a   1.000
_cell.length_b   1.000
_cell.length_c   1.000
_cell.angle_alpha   90.00
_cell.angle_beta   90.00
_cell.angle_gamma   90.00
#
_symmetry.space_group_name_H-M   'P 1'
#
loop_
_entity.id
_entity.type
_entity.pdbx_description
1 polymer ?
#
loop_
_entity_poly.entity_id
_entity_poly.type
_entity_poly.pdbx_seq_one_letter_code
_entity_poly.pdbx_strand_id
1 'polypeptide(L)'
;MLSALGIANSYGKSGTITRAEFTETSMRAIGLGDIPKDERNLFLDVDADASYSKYINAAYDLNIVSGSDGLFNPDTPITYADAVVIAVKILGRNDEAKSLGAYPYGYEKSARRHGFFSGVEFLAEYDDYLYINCDDYNNTALINAEDIISFYNLTYEYNENGKTKTKKMSSDASFIYNGRPIADNGTALYTPDNGYLVLIDNNQNGAYDIAVIKGIISNDEKRG
;
A
#
# COMPACT_ATOMS: atom_id res chain seq x y z
N MET A 1 -6.66 -16.89 7.36
CA MET A 1 -7.60 -16.88 6.21
C MET A 1 -6.94 -17.28 4.90
N LEU A 2 -5.72 -16.82 4.57
CA LEU A 2 -5.01 -17.31 3.37
C LEU A 2 -4.55 -18.78 3.44
N SER A 3 -4.32 -19.31 4.63
CA SER A 3 -4.10 -20.75 4.84
C SER A 3 -5.33 -21.61 4.49
N ALA A 4 -6.54 -21.03 4.50
CA ALA A 4 -7.77 -21.68 4.03
C ALA A 4 -7.97 -21.55 2.50
N LEU A 5 -7.14 -20.75 1.81
CA LEU A 5 -7.11 -20.62 0.35
C LEU A 5 -6.20 -21.67 -0.33
N GLY A 6 -5.72 -22.67 0.43
CA GLY A 6 -4.89 -23.75 -0.13
C GLY A 6 -3.47 -23.34 -0.48
N ILE A 7 -2.95 -22.21 0.02
CA ILE A 7 -1.51 -21.95 0.01
C ILE A 7 -0.89 -22.87 1.06
N ALA A 8 -0.68 -24.12 0.65
CA ALA A 8 0.06 -25.09 1.44
C ALA A 8 1.50 -24.60 1.59
N ASN A 9 1.98 -24.65 2.83
CA ASN A 9 3.38 -24.87 3.13
C ASN A 9 3.89 -26.04 2.26
N SER A 10 4.45 -25.72 1.10
CA SER A 10 5.29 -26.65 0.36
C SER A 10 6.30 -25.86 -0.45
N TYR A 11 7.46 -25.66 0.19
CA TYR A 11 8.75 -25.63 -0.47
C TYR A 11 8.73 -26.56 -1.70
N GLY A 12 8.78 -25.99 -2.90
CA GLY A 12 8.88 -26.81 -4.10
C GLY A 12 8.30 -26.24 -5.40
N LYS A 13 8.48 -24.95 -5.70
CA LYS A 13 8.80 -24.46 -7.05
C LYS A 13 9.01 -22.95 -7.01
N SER A 14 10.19 -22.52 -7.45
CA SER A 14 10.39 -21.19 -8.01
C SER A 14 9.37 -20.98 -9.14
N GLY A 15 8.48 -20.00 -9.02
CA GLY A 15 7.50 -19.68 -10.06
C GLY A 15 6.36 -18.82 -9.52
N THR A 16 6.35 -17.56 -9.92
CA THR A 16 5.28 -16.58 -9.69
C THR A 16 3.90 -17.10 -10.13
N ILE A 17 2.87 -16.98 -9.30
CA ILE A 17 1.47 -17.29 -9.65
C ILE A 17 0.93 -16.28 -10.69
N THR A 18 0.20 -16.76 -11.70
CA THR A 18 -0.39 -15.88 -12.72
C THR A 18 -1.68 -15.23 -12.23
N ARG A 19 -2.09 -14.14 -12.89
CA ARG A 19 -3.35 -13.44 -12.61
C ARG A 19 -4.57 -14.36 -12.79
N ALA A 20 -4.56 -15.25 -13.78
CA ALA A 20 -5.62 -16.24 -13.99
C ALA A 20 -5.66 -17.29 -12.88
N GLU A 21 -4.50 -17.86 -12.51
CA GLU A 21 -4.41 -18.87 -11.44
C GLU A 21 -4.88 -18.31 -10.10
N PHE A 22 -4.50 -17.07 -9.77
CA PHE A 22 -4.95 -16.41 -8.55
C PHE A 22 -6.46 -16.15 -8.58
N THR A 23 -7.01 -15.72 -9.72
CA THR A 23 -8.45 -15.49 -9.89
C THR A 23 -9.24 -16.78 -9.73
N GLU A 24 -8.83 -17.87 -10.40
CA GLU A 24 -9.45 -19.18 -10.26
C GLU A 24 -9.43 -19.65 -8.79
N THR A 25 -8.27 -19.58 -8.14
CA THR A 25 -8.10 -20.00 -6.75
C THR A 25 -9.01 -19.21 -5.82
N SER A 26 -9.10 -17.90 -6.04
CA SER A 26 -9.93 -17.01 -5.23
C SER A 26 -11.43 -17.28 -5.42
N MET A 27 -11.87 -17.57 -6.65
CA MET A 27 -13.25 -17.95 -6.95
C MET A 27 -13.62 -19.29 -6.34
N ARG A 28 -12.73 -20.29 -6.42
CA ARG A 28 -12.90 -21.58 -5.74
C ARG A 28 -13.06 -21.41 -4.23
N ALA A 29 -12.26 -20.55 -3.62
CA ALA A 29 -12.29 -20.32 -2.19
C ALA A 29 -13.61 -19.73 -1.67
N ILE A 30 -14.35 -18.99 -2.50
CA ILE A 30 -15.68 -18.49 -2.15
C ILE A 30 -16.83 -19.41 -2.60
N GLY A 31 -16.51 -20.67 -2.90
CA GLY A 31 -17.51 -21.69 -3.25
C GLY A 31 -17.93 -21.68 -4.72
N LEU A 32 -17.23 -20.95 -5.59
CA LEU A 32 -17.48 -20.91 -7.04
C LEU A 32 -16.50 -21.80 -7.80
N GLY A 33 -16.21 -22.98 -7.26
CA GLY A 33 -15.25 -23.93 -7.84
C GLY A 33 -15.82 -24.89 -8.88
N ASP A 34 -17.14 -25.08 -8.90
CA ASP A 34 -17.86 -25.94 -9.84
C ASP A 34 -18.92 -25.11 -10.57
N ILE A 35 -18.46 -24.16 -11.39
CA ILE A 35 -19.32 -23.35 -12.24
C ILE A 35 -19.39 -23.94 -13.66
N PRO A 36 -20.55 -23.85 -14.35
CA PRO A 36 -20.71 -24.33 -15.72
C PRO A 36 -19.67 -23.71 -16.67
N LYS A 37 -19.41 -24.39 -17.79
CA LYS A 37 -18.64 -23.79 -18.89
C LYS A 37 -19.34 -22.50 -19.32
N ASP A 38 -18.54 -21.49 -19.61
CA ASP A 38 -18.98 -20.21 -20.13
C ASP A 38 -18.17 -19.90 -21.39
N GLU A 39 -18.86 -19.74 -22.51
CA GLU A 39 -18.24 -19.58 -23.83
C GLU A 39 -18.07 -18.11 -24.23
N ARG A 40 -18.34 -17.16 -23.32
CA ARG A 40 -18.14 -15.73 -23.57
C ARG A 40 -16.65 -15.39 -23.59
N ASN A 41 -16.25 -14.64 -24.61
CA ASN A 41 -14.94 -13.97 -24.68
C ASN A 41 -15.10 -12.50 -24.23
N LEU A 42 -14.99 -12.26 -22.92
CA LEU A 42 -15.06 -10.89 -22.36
C LEU A 42 -13.76 -10.09 -22.55
N PHE A 43 -12.64 -10.79 -22.75
CA PHE A 43 -11.33 -10.23 -22.97
C PHE A 43 -10.71 -10.82 -24.23
N LEU A 44 -9.95 -10.02 -24.98
CA LEU A 44 -9.36 -10.40 -26.26
C LEU A 44 -8.27 -11.48 -26.13
N ASP A 45 -7.68 -11.59 -24.95
CA ASP A 45 -6.57 -12.49 -24.61
C ASP A 45 -6.99 -13.66 -23.71
N VAL A 46 -8.29 -13.89 -23.56
CA VAL A 46 -8.84 -15.05 -22.83
C VAL A 46 -9.60 -15.92 -23.81
N ASP A 47 -9.05 -17.11 -24.08
CA ASP A 47 -9.72 -18.13 -24.89
C ASP A 47 -10.92 -18.71 -24.11
N ALA A 48 -12.12 -18.73 -24.72
CA ALA A 48 -13.33 -19.32 -24.14
C ALA A 48 -13.13 -20.77 -23.69
N ASP A 49 -12.27 -21.54 -24.36
CA ASP A 49 -12.02 -22.94 -24.02
C ASP A 49 -10.90 -23.12 -22.98
N ALA A 50 -10.23 -22.03 -22.56
CA ALA A 50 -9.24 -22.10 -21.48
C ALA A 50 -9.89 -22.55 -20.17
N SER A 51 -9.19 -23.37 -19.38
CA SER A 51 -9.73 -23.95 -18.13
C SER A 51 -10.16 -22.88 -17.11
N TYR A 52 -9.53 -21.71 -17.16
CA TYR A 52 -9.77 -20.57 -16.27
C TYR A 52 -10.82 -19.58 -16.77
N SER A 53 -11.25 -19.66 -18.04
CA SER A 53 -12.12 -18.65 -18.70
C SER A 53 -13.42 -18.40 -17.94
N LYS A 54 -14.09 -19.49 -17.53
CA LYS A 54 -15.32 -19.46 -16.73
C LYS A 54 -15.16 -18.72 -15.39
N TYR A 55 -14.00 -18.86 -14.73
CA TYR A 55 -13.76 -18.19 -13.46
C TYR A 55 -13.49 -16.70 -13.66
N ILE A 56 -12.79 -16.33 -14.74
CA ILE A 56 -12.59 -14.93 -15.12
C ILE A 56 -13.93 -14.26 -15.43
N ASN A 57 -14.79 -14.91 -16.22
CA ASN A 57 -16.09 -14.36 -16.57
C ASN A 57 -16.99 -14.21 -15.34
N ALA A 58 -17.05 -15.24 -14.48
CA ALA A 58 -17.81 -15.15 -13.23
C ALA A 58 -17.25 -14.06 -12.29
N ALA A 59 -15.93 -13.94 -12.18
CA ALA A 59 -15.30 -12.89 -11.37
C ALA A 59 -15.57 -11.49 -11.94
N TYR A 60 -15.66 -11.35 -13.27
CA TYR A 60 -16.03 -10.11 -13.93
C TYR A 60 -17.49 -9.73 -13.63
N ASP A 61 -18.43 -10.67 -13.77
CA ASP A 61 -19.85 -10.44 -13.47
C ASP A 61 -20.07 -10.02 -12.00
N LEU A 62 -19.24 -10.54 -11.09
CA LEU A 62 -19.23 -10.18 -9.67
C LEU A 62 -18.46 -8.88 -9.36
N ASN A 63 -17.94 -8.19 -10.37
CA ASN A 63 -17.08 -7.00 -10.25
C ASN A 63 -15.79 -7.22 -9.43
N ILE A 64 -15.35 -8.47 -9.27
CA ILE A 64 -14.12 -8.84 -8.55
C ILE A 64 -12.90 -8.48 -9.39
N VAL A 65 -12.91 -8.84 -10.67
CA VAL A 65 -11.82 -8.53 -11.59
C VAL A 65 -12.25 -7.55 -12.67
N SER A 66 -11.26 -6.91 -13.28
CA SER A 66 -11.41 -6.08 -14.47
C SER A 66 -10.17 -6.26 -15.36
N GLY A 67 -10.29 -5.87 -16.62
CA GLY A 67 -9.18 -5.74 -17.56
C GLY A 67 -8.88 -4.29 -17.91
N SER A 68 -7.83 -4.08 -18.70
CA SER A 68 -7.49 -2.79 -19.32
C SER A 68 -7.42 -2.98 -20.83
N ASP A 69 -7.95 -2.04 -21.60
CA ASP A 69 -7.85 -2.04 -23.07
C ASP A 69 -8.39 -3.32 -23.74
N GLY A 70 -9.40 -3.94 -23.11
CA GLY A 70 -9.99 -5.20 -23.57
C GLY A 70 -9.16 -6.45 -23.24
N LEU A 71 -8.07 -6.32 -22.47
CA LEU A 71 -7.17 -7.40 -22.08
C LEU A 71 -7.27 -7.71 -20.59
N PHE A 72 -7.15 -8.99 -20.24
CA PHE A 72 -7.10 -9.46 -18.86
C PHE A 72 -5.67 -9.71 -18.37
N ASN A 73 -4.77 -10.10 -19.28
CA ASN A 73 -3.40 -10.57 -19.03
C ASN A 73 -3.35 -11.83 -18.14
N PRO A 74 -3.96 -12.95 -18.58
CA PRO A 74 -4.14 -14.14 -17.74
C PRO A 74 -2.83 -14.80 -17.31
N ASP A 75 -1.83 -14.82 -18.20
CA ASP A 75 -0.57 -15.53 -18.00
C ASP A 75 0.51 -14.69 -17.32
N THR A 76 0.27 -13.39 -17.14
CA THR A 76 1.20 -12.49 -16.46
C THR A 76 1.20 -12.77 -14.95
N PRO A 77 2.36 -12.74 -14.28
CA PRO A 77 2.43 -12.78 -12.82
C PRO A 77 1.49 -11.76 -12.18
N ILE A 78 0.68 -12.19 -11.21
CA ILE A 78 -0.19 -11.26 -10.52
C ILE A 78 0.64 -10.25 -9.71
N THR A 79 0.29 -8.97 -9.82
CA THR A 79 0.91 -7.95 -8.99
C THR A 79 0.34 -8.02 -7.57
N TYR A 80 1.13 -7.58 -6.58
CA TYR A 80 0.64 -7.45 -5.21
C TYR A 80 -0.66 -6.61 -5.17
N ALA A 81 -0.66 -5.44 -5.80
CA ALA A 81 -1.82 -4.54 -5.80
C ALA A 81 -3.08 -5.19 -6.39
N ASP A 82 -2.95 -5.94 -7.48
CA ASP A 82 -4.08 -6.67 -8.07
C ASP A 82 -4.60 -7.77 -7.14
N ALA A 83 -3.71 -8.53 -6.50
CA ALA A 83 -4.10 -9.56 -5.55
C ALA A 83 -4.87 -8.98 -4.35
N VAL A 84 -4.44 -7.83 -3.84
CA VAL A 84 -5.13 -7.10 -2.78
C VAL A 84 -6.53 -6.66 -3.23
N VAL A 85 -6.65 -6.10 -4.44
CA VAL A 85 -7.94 -5.68 -5.00
C VAL A 85 -8.92 -6.84 -5.07
N ILE A 86 -8.49 -7.99 -5.61
CA ILE A 86 -9.32 -9.20 -5.72
C ILE A 86 -9.79 -9.65 -4.34
N ALA A 87 -8.89 -9.76 -3.36
CA ALA A 87 -9.23 -10.19 -2.00
C ALA A 87 -10.24 -9.25 -1.32
N VAL A 88 -10.03 -7.94 -1.39
CA VAL A 88 -10.91 -6.92 -0.80
C VAL A 88 -12.31 -6.95 -1.43
N LYS A 89 -12.38 -7.11 -2.76
CA LYS A 89 -13.67 -7.18 -3.47
C LYS A 89 -14.44 -8.45 -3.15
N ILE A 90 -13.75 -9.58 -3.08
CA ILE A 90 -14.34 -10.85 -2.64
C ILE A 90 -15.00 -10.74 -1.26
N LEU A 91 -14.41 -9.95 -0.38
CA LEU A 91 -14.91 -9.75 0.98
C LEU A 91 -15.98 -8.65 1.07
N GLY A 92 -16.45 -8.14 -0.08
CA GLY A 92 -17.50 -7.12 -0.15
C GLY A 92 -17.06 -5.77 0.41
N ARG A 93 -15.76 -5.46 0.39
CA ARG A 93 -15.19 -4.22 0.95
C ARG A 93 -14.80 -3.19 -0.12
N ASN A 94 -15.33 -3.35 -1.34
CA ASN A 94 -15.07 -2.44 -2.46
C ASN A 94 -15.44 -0.99 -2.14
N ASP A 95 -16.61 -0.76 -1.52
CA ASP A 95 -17.08 0.59 -1.20
C ASP A 95 -16.27 1.24 -0.07
N GLU A 96 -15.85 0.45 0.92
CA GLU A 96 -14.90 0.91 1.94
C GLU A 96 -13.57 1.31 1.28
N ALA A 97 -13.00 0.45 0.43
CA ALA A 97 -11.76 0.76 -0.26
C ALA A 97 -11.86 2.02 -1.13
N LYS A 98 -12.97 2.23 -1.83
CA LYS A 98 -13.23 3.47 -2.56
C LYS A 98 -13.28 4.69 -1.64
N SER A 99 -13.94 4.59 -0.48
CA SER A 99 -14.01 5.67 0.51
C SER A 99 -12.64 6.00 1.13
N LEU A 100 -11.72 5.04 1.13
CA LEU A 100 -10.37 5.16 1.67
C LEU A 100 -9.33 5.65 0.64
N GLY A 101 -9.76 6.09 -0.55
CA GLY A 101 -8.87 6.63 -1.59
C GLY A 101 -8.79 5.80 -2.87
N ALA A 102 -9.61 4.76 -3.00
CA ALA A 102 -9.69 3.88 -4.18
C ALA A 102 -8.34 3.23 -4.55
N TYR A 103 -8.17 2.81 -5.80
CA TYR A 103 -6.98 2.07 -6.21
C TYR A 103 -5.73 2.97 -6.29
N PRO A 104 -4.55 2.51 -5.83
CA PRO A 104 -4.29 1.28 -5.07
C PRO A 104 -4.46 1.45 -3.54
N TYR A 105 -4.28 2.68 -3.03
CA TYR A 105 -4.13 2.99 -1.62
C TYR A 105 -5.30 2.53 -0.72
N GLY A 106 -6.54 2.80 -1.14
CA GLY A 106 -7.73 2.45 -0.37
C GLY A 106 -7.98 0.95 -0.26
N TYR A 107 -7.54 0.16 -1.25
CA TYR A 107 -7.63 -1.30 -1.20
C TYR A 107 -6.59 -1.88 -0.23
N GLU A 108 -5.36 -1.38 -0.26
CA GLU A 108 -4.33 -1.78 0.72
C GLU A 108 -4.75 -1.45 2.14
N LYS A 109 -5.30 -0.24 2.36
CA LYS A 109 -5.78 0.19 3.67
C LYS A 109 -6.96 -0.64 4.17
N SER A 110 -7.92 -0.92 3.30
CA SER A 110 -9.03 -1.83 3.61
C SER A 110 -8.50 -3.21 3.97
N ALA A 111 -7.51 -3.72 3.23
CA ALA A 111 -6.96 -5.04 3.48
C ALA A 111 -6.21 -5.18 4.81
N ARG A 112 -5.42 -4.16 5.17
CA ARG A 112 -4.72 -4.09 6.47
C ARG A 112 -5.70 -4.02 7.63
N ARG A 113 -6.73 -3.18 7.53
CA ARG A 113 -7.73 -2.96 8.59
C ARG A 113 -8.45 -4.23 9.04
N HIS A 114 -8.68 -5.14 8.11
CA HIS A 114 -9.37 -6.41 8.35
C HIS A 114 -8.41 -7.58 8.55
N GLY A 115 -7.11 -7.30 8.73
CA GLY A 115 -6.10 -8.30 9.08
C GLY A 115 -5.79 -9.31 7.99
N PHE A 116 -6.02 -8.97 6.71
CA PHE A 116 -5.81 -9.91 5.60
C PHE A 116 -4.35 -10.35 5.46
N PHE A 117 -3.41 -9.54 5.94
CA PHE A 117 -1.97 -9.82 5.91
C PHE A 117 -1.43 -10.37 7.25
N SER A 118 -2.28 -10.64 8.24
CA SER A 118 -1.82 -11.24 9.50
C SER A 118 -1.30 -12.66 9.24
N GLY A 119 0.02 -12.85 9.38
CA GLY A 119 0.70 -14.15 9.23
C GLY A 119 1.34 -14.41 7.86
N VAL A 120 1.50 -13.40 6.99
CA VAL A 120 2.30 -13.51 5.76
C VAL A 120 3.57 -12.67 5.93
N GLU A 121 4.73 -13.33 6.03
CA GLU A 121 6.04 -12.65 5.93
C GLU A 121 6.35 -12.41 4.45
N PHE A 122 6.20 -11.16 4.02
CA PHE A 122 6.59 -10.76 2.68
C PHE A 122 8.11 -10.53 2.66
N LEU A 123 8.84 -11.44 2.01
CA LEU A 123 10.20 -11.15 1.56
C LEU A 123 10.11 -10.17 0.39
N ALA A 124 10.05 -8.88 0.72
CA ALA A 124 10.11 -7.82 -0.26
C ALA A 124 11.52 -7.81 -0.87
N GLU A 125 11.68 -8.46 -2.01
CA GLU A 125 12.73 -8.06 -2.95
C GLU A 125 12.18 -6.83 -3.69
N TYR A 126 12.50 -5.64 -3.19
CA TYR A 126 12.23 -4.37 -3.87
C TYR A 126 13.52 -3.56 -3.90
N ASP A 127 14.04 -3.35 -5.11
CA ASP A 127 14.99 -2.29 -5.39
C ASP A 127 14.31 -0.92 -5.15
N ASP A 128 14.93 -0.13 -4.28
CA ASP A 128 14.92 1.34 -4.20
C ASP A 128 13.63 2.13 -3.90
N TYR A 129 12.62 1.50 -3.29
CA TYR A 129 11.61 2.26 -2.54
C TYR A 129 11.71 1.93 -1.05
N LEU A 130 12.01 2.95 -0.23
CA LEU A 130 11.91 2.87 1.23
C LEU A 130 10.44 2.64 1.59
N TYR A 131 10.07 1.37 1.70
CA TYR A 131 8.75 0.91 2.13
C TYR A 131 8.66 1.14 3.65
N ILE A 132 8.11 2.28 4.07
CA ILE A 132 7.75 2.47 5.47
C ILE A 132 6.44 1.71 5.66
N ASN A 133 6.55 0.51 6.23
CA ASN A 133 5.39 -0.28 6.62
C ASN A 133 4.60 0.47 7.72
N CYS A 134 3.56 1.19 7.33
CA CYS A 134 2.56 1.73 8.24
C CYS A 134 1.44 0.69 8.39
N ASP A 135 1.68 -0.33 9.23
CA ASP A 135 0.59 -1.13 9.77
C ASP A 135 -0.37 -0.21 10.55
N ASP A 136 -1.64 -0.58 10.66
CA ASP A 136 -2.69 0.13 11.42
C ASP A 136 -2.37 0.27 12.93
N TYR A 137 -1.16 -0.10 13.35
CA TYR A 137 -0.62 0.22 14.66
C TYR A 137 0.14 1.54 14.73
N ASN A 138 0.38 2.20 13.59
CA ASN A 138 1.22 3.40 13.54
C ASN A 138 0.43 4.59 13.00
N ASN A 139 0.33 5.67 13.78
CA ASN A 139 -0.33 6.90 13.33
C ASN A 139 0.65 7.70 12.46
N THR A 140 0.28 8.01 11.22
CA THR A 140 1.13 8.78 10.31
C THR A 140 0.57 10.17 10.02
N ALA A 141 1.46 11.14 9.83
CA ALA A 141 1.09 12.47 9.37
C ALA A 141 2.00 12.88 8.20
N LEU A 142 1.39 13.36 7.11
CA LEU A 142 2.08 13.96 5.98
C LEU A 142 1.93 15.47 6.07
N ILE A 143 3.04 16.20 6.04
CA ILE A 143 3.08 17.67 6.09
C ILE A 143 3.94 18.15 4.91
N ASN A 144 3.44 19.09 4.11
CA ASN A 144 4.27 19.70 3.06
C ASN A 144 5.32 20.59 3.71
N ALA A 145 6.53 20.58 3.15
CA ALA A 145 7.63 21.39 3.65
C ALA A 145 7.29 22.90 3.69
N GLU A 146 6.62 23.39 2.65
CA GLU A 146 6.20 24.80 2.52
C GLU A 146 5.19 25.22 3.61
N ASP A 147 4.44 24.27 4.15
CA ASP A 147 3.48 24.51 5.22
C ASP A 147 4.16 24.54 6.60
N ILE A 148 5.42 24.10 6.72
CA ILE A 148 6.15 24.06 7.99
C ILE A 148 6.53 25.48 8.41
N ILE A 149 6.08 25.86 9.59
CA ILE A 149 6.39 27.15 10.22
C ILE A 149 7.67 27.03 11.05
N SER A 150 7.76 26.00 11.89
CA SER A 150 8.93 25.80 12.76
C SER A 150 9.08 24.37 13.25
N PHE A 151 10.30 24.02 13.69
CA PHE A 151 10.56 22.84 14.51
C PHE A 151 11.35 23.25 15.75
N TYR A 152 10.71 23.20 16.92
CA TYR A 152 11.31 23.57 18.19
C TYR A 152 10.81 22.68 19.32
N ASN A 153 11.70 22.34 20.25
CA ASN A 153 11.38 21.48 21.40
C ASN A 153 10.61 20.21 21.00
N LEU A 154 11.13 19.53 19.97
CA LEU A 154 10.54 18.31 19.41
C LEU A 154 9.10 18.48 18.91
N THR A 155 8.70 19.70 18.52
CA THR A 155 7.36 19.98 18.03
C THR A 155 7.44 20.66 16.68
N TYR A 156 6.76 20.08 15.70
CA TYR A 156 6.49 20.70 14.40
C TYR A 156 5.29 21.63 14.53
N GLU A 157 5.46 22.86 14.09
CA GLU A 157 4.39 23.83 13.86
C GLU A 157 4.21 24.01 12.36
N TYR A 158 2.98 23.94 11.87
CA TYR A 158 2.69 24.02 10.43
C TYR A 158 1.33 24.65 10.17
N ASN A 159 1.14 25.20 8.98
CA ASN A 159 -0.12 25.74 8.51
C ASN A 159 -0.96 24.63 7.88
N GLU A 160 -2.22 24.51 8.29
CA GLU A 160 -3.18 23.64 7.64
C GLU A 160 -4.50 24.40 7.49
N ASN A 161 -4.90 24.69 6.25
CA ASN A 161 -6.12 25.43 5.93
C ASN A 161 -6.21 26.81 6.63
N GLY A 162 -5.09 27.53 6.70
CA GLY A 162 -5.02 28.86 7.32
C GLY A 162 -4.99 28.84 8.85
N LYS A 163 -4.83 27.68 9.47
CA LYS A 163 -4.71 27.52 10.93
C LYS A 163 -3.38 26.87 11.28
N THR A 164 -2.73 27.40 12.31
CA THR A 164 -1.57 26.77 12.93
C THR A 164 -1.97 25.46 13.59
N LYS A 165 -1.23 24.40 13.28
CA LYS A 165 -1.33 23.05 13.84
C LYS A 165 0.02 22.61 14.39
N THR A 166 -0.01 21.63 15.29
CA THR A 166 1.20 21.11 15.92
C THR A 166 1.26 19.58 15.89
N LYS A 167 2.46 19.02 15.73
CA LYS A 167 2.75 17.58 15.88
C LYS A 167 3.99 17.39 16.75
N LYS A 168 3.86 16.59 17.81
CA LYS A 168 4.92 16.38 18.80
C LYS A 168 5.68 15.09 18.51
N MET A 169 7.00 15.16 18.53
CA MET A 169 7.90 14.02 18.42
C MET A 169 8.18 13.43 19.82
N SER A 170 8.45 12.13 19.87
CA SER A 170 8.96 11.48 21.07
C SER A 170 10.37 11.99 21.40
N SER A 171 10.76 11.92 22.67
CA SER A 171 12.11 12.31 23.12
C SER A 171 13.22 11.43 22.57
N ASP A 172 12.89 10.22 22.15
CA ASP A 172 13.77 9.24 21.52
C ASP A 172 13.55 9.13 19.99
N ALA A 173 12.89 10.14 19.39
CA ALA A 173 12.54 10.08 17.98
C ALA A 173 13.77 10.03 17.05
N SER A 174 13.65 9.23 16.00
CA SER A 174 14.64 9.08 14.93
C SER A 174 14.30 9.99 13.74
N PHE A 175 15.28 10.69 13.20
CA PHE A 175 15.11 11.59 12.07
C PHE A 175 15.92 11.12 10.86
N ILE A 176 15.30 11.13 9.68
CA ILE A 176 15.90 10.66 8.43
C ILE A 176 15.70 11.72 7.37
N TYR A 177 16.79 12.34 6.88
CA TYR A 177 16.76 13.32 5.78
C TYR A 177 17.25 12.67 4.49
N ASN A 178 16.40 12.64 3.46
CA ASN A 178 16.73 12.06 2.15
C ASN A 178 17.38 10.66 2.23
N GLY A 179 16.88 9.83 3.15
CA GLY A 179 17.37 8.47 3.37
C GLY A 179 18.61 8.36 4.27
N ARG A 180 19.11 9.46 4.83
CA ARG A 180 20.25 9.46 5.76
C ARG A 180 19.79 9.80 7.18
N PRO A 181 20.18 9.02 8.21
CA PRO A 181 19.88 9.36 9.58
C PRO A 181 20.55 10.69 9.97
N ILE A 182 19.81 11.54 10.67
CA ILE A 182 20.29 12.82 11.20
C ILE A 182 20.70 12.58 12.66
N ALA A 183 21.98 12.69 12.96
CA ALA A 183 22.51 12.49 14.31
C ALA A 183 22.68 13.80 15.10
N ASP A 184 22.57 14.96 14.44
CA ASP A 184 22.93 16.25 15.03
C ASP A 184 22.10 17.45 14.53
N ASN A 185 21.98 18.45 15.41
CA ASN A 185 21.02 19.57 15.45
C ASN A 185 21.17 20.66 14.36
N GLY A 186 21.18 20.29 13.08
CA GLY A 186 20.93 21.25 12.02
C GLY A 186 19.43 21.57 11.93
N THR A 187 18.97 22.67 12.55
CA THR A 187 17.53 23.07 12.52
C THR A 187 16.94 23.08 11.11
N ALA A 188 17.73 23.53 10.12
CA ALA A 188 17.33 23.58 8.71
C ALA A 188 17.01 22.21 8.09
N LEU A 189 17.63 21.11 8.57
CA LEU A 189 17.32 19.77 8.07
C LEU A 189 15.95 19.28 8.52
N TYR A 190 15.44 19.80 9.64
CA TYR A 190 14.10 19.47 10.11
C TYR A 190 13.01 20.25 9.38
N THR A 191 13.34 21.41 8.81
CA THR A 191 12.44 22.32 8.10
C THR A 191 12.97 22.62 6.69
N PRO A 192 12.89 21.65 5.75
CA PRO A 192 13.33 21.91 4.38
C PRO A 192 12.47 22.97 3.71
N ASP A 193 13.01 23.65 2.69
CA ASP A 193 12.26 24.71 1.97
C ASP A 193 11.21 24.12 1.02
N ASN A 194 11.45 22.90 0.54
CA ASN A 194 10.58 22.19 -0.42
C ASN A 194 10.53 20.70 -0.10
N GLY A 195 9.46 20.03 -0.55
CA GLY A 195 9.23 18.60 -0.36
C GLY A 195 8.20 18.31 0.73
N TYR A 196 8.43 17.27 1.53
CA TYR A 196 7.46 16.81 2.52
C TYR A 196 8.10 16.08 3.70
N LEU A 197 7.33 15.99 4.77
CA LEU A 197 7.64 15.30 6.01
C LEU A 197 6.61 14.19 6.26
N VAL A 198 7.08 12.96 6.50
CA VAL A 198 6.27 11.84 6.96
C VAL A 198 6.63 11.57 8.42
N LEU A 199 5.69 11.82 9.32
CA LEU A 199 5.79 11.47 10.73
C LEU A 199 5.14 10.12 10.97
N ILE A 200 5.78 9.26 11.76
CA ILE A 200 5.29 7.93 12.12
C ILE A 200 5.37 7.78 13.64
N ASP A 201 4.21 7.66 14.28
CA ASP A 201 4.05 7.23 15.66
C ASP A 201 3.97 5.71 15.63
N ASN A 202 5.02 5.03 16.07
CA ASN A 202 5.20 3.58 15.98
C ASN A 202 4.69 2.85 17.24
N ASN A 203 4.17 3.59 18.24
CA ASN A 203 3.74 3.03 19.53
C ASN A 203 2.35 3.53 20.00
N GLN A 204 1.68 4.37 19.21
CA GLN A 204 0.38 5.01 19.45
C GLN A 204 0.30 5.85 20.72
N ASN A 205 1.43 6.37 21.22
CA ASN A 205 1.41 7.22 22.40
C ASN A 205 0.97 8.67 22.07
N GLY A 206 0.73 8.98 20.80
CA GLY A 206 0.34 10.31 20.30
C GLY A 206 1.52 11.24 20.03
N ALA A 207 2.74 10.82 20.36
CA ALA A 207 4.00 11.42 19.94
C ALA A 207 4.64 10.56 18.84
N TYR A 208 5.23 11.21 17.86
CA TYR A 208 5.79 10.53 16.68
C TYR A 208 7.22 10.06 16.96
N ASP A 209 7.53 8.80 16.66
CA ASP A 209 8.82 8.16 16.93
C ASP A 209 9.80 8.31 15.75
N ILE A 210 9.29 8.52 14.54
CA ILE A 210 10.12 8.65 13.34
C ILE A 210 9.65 9.86 12.51
N ALA A 211 10.61 10.66 12.05
CA ALA A 211 10.41 11.70 11.05
C ALA A 211 11.24 11.41 9.80
N VAL A 212 10.57 11.16 8.68
CA VAL A 212 11.19 11.03 7.37
C VAL A 212 11.00 12.32 6.61
N ILE A 213 12.10 13.03 6.41
CA ILE A 213 12.16 14.33 5.74
C ILE A 213 12.68 14.11 4.33
N LYS A 214 11.89 14.53 3.35
CA LYS A 214 12.24 14.55 1.94
C LYS A 214 12.21 15.98 1.45
N GLY A 215 13.35 16.53 1.10
CA GLY A 215 13.39 17.93 0.72
C GLY A 215 14.74 18.44 0.28
N ILE A 216 14.76 19.71 -0.08
CA ILE A 216 15.97 20.47 -0.42
C ILE A 216 16.02 21.67 0.53
N ILE A 217 17.23 21.98 1.01
CA ILE A 217 17.52 23.25 1.65
C ILE A 217 18.21 24.11 0.61
N SER A 218 17.68 25.29 0.37
CA SER A 218 18.29 26.31 -0.50
C SER A 218 19.62 26.71 0.13
N ASN A 219 20.71 26.62 -0.62
CA ASN A 219 22.04 27.05 -0.19
C ASN A 219 22.19 28.59 -0.20
N ASP A 220 21.17 29.33 0.20
CA ASP A 220 21.27 30.76 0.42
C ASP A 220 21.45 30.99 1.92
N GLU A 221 22.64 31.46 2.29
CA GLU A 221 23.08 31.90 3.63
C GLU A 221 23.80 30.91 4.58
N LYS A 222 24.79 30.12 4.10
CA LYS A 222 25.95 29.74 4.95
C LYS A 222 27.30 29.77 4.23
N ARG A 223 27.54 30.85 3.49
CA ARG A 223 28.88 31.40 3.26
C ARG A 223 28.94 32.80 3.86
N GLY A 224 29.20 32.84 5.15
CA GLY A 224 29.62 34.02 5.92
C GLY A 224 30.68 33.55 6.90
#